data_AF-A0A6I9N0Y7-F1
#
_entry.id   AF-A0A6I9N0Y7-F1
#
_cell.length_a   1.000
_cell.length_b   1.000
_cell.length_c   1.000
_cell.angle_alpha   90.00
_cell.angle_beta   90.00
_cell.angle_gamma   90.00
#
_symmetry.space_group_name_H-M   'P 1'
#
loop_
_entity.id
_entity.type
_entity.pdbx_description
1 polymer ?
#
loop_
_entity_poly.entity_id
_entity_poly.type
_entity_poly.pdbx_seq_one_letter_code
_entity_poly.pdbx_strand_id
1 'polypeptide(L)'
;MEELFCKELQVNVRCRDCEDRKANIRVTIELQLTNGPVHKRDLLVRLTDDLDPYFLFNLSISEEDFQSLKVQQGLLIDFTSFPQKFIDLLNLCYSEQASENPRFLLHLSAQSPVLEGLASFSVVETNAFKHLNHLSLRLVQGSDKEIKDYLAVCLSSLKAEKQAVEMKLKKTEDDLTRQLNYAQQTLSEKTKELDKMRSEWTSQSSCLSSRHSLELQSEREKAAEESMEENAESKELHNRKLEATVKSLSEELIKANGIIKKLQGEVRGLVGKIKLKNTVTVSQEKVLQDTSEKLQSVEKGLQSTQQQLSSKEEQVSKLKEQLETTVQKLNESREVLKTNENVINWLNKQLNEKQLSRKPQSPECMNTPSLLSTAPAQRVGDAWKCRVAKIRVEPNGVRRAETRTEQR
;
A
#
# COMPACT_ATOMS: atom_id res chain seq x y z
N MET A 1 -82.08 59.93 -26.72
CA MET A 1 -82.69 59.80 -25.38
C MET A 1 -81.54 59.82 -24.40
N GLU A 2 -81.71 60.47 -23.27
CA GLU A 2 -80.69 60.59 -22.21
C GLU A 2 -81.19 59.77 -21.01
N GLU A 3 -80.61 58.59 -20.80
CA GLU A 3 -80.99 57.71 -19.68
C GLU A 3 -80.44 58.31 -18.37
N LEU A 4 -81.34 58.57 -17.42
CA LEU A 4 -80.99 59.10 -16.10
C LEU A 4 -80.96 57.99 -15.02
N PHE A 5 -81.70 56.91 -15.24
CA PHE A 5 -81.81 55.79 -14.31
C PHE A 5 -82.29 54.55 -15.06
N CYS A 6 -81.66 53.40 -14.82
CA CYS A 6 -82.14 52.08 -15.23
C CYS A 6 -81.73 51.07 -14.16
N LYS A 7 -82.69 50.59 -13.36
CA LYS A 7 -82.44 49.56 -12.33
C LYS A 7 -83.62 48.63 -12.18
N GLU A 8 -83.31 47.38 -11.86
CA GLU A 8 -84.25 46.40 -11.33
C GLU A 8 -84.61 46.75 -9.88
N LEU A 9 -85.90 46.74 -9.57
CA LEU A 9 -86.48 47.16 -8.30
C LEU A 9 -87.59 46.21 -7.87
N GLN A 10 -87.66 45.87 -6.59
CA GLN A 10 -88.78 45.08 -6.06
C GLN A 10 -90.04 45.94 -5.94
N VAL A 11 -91.11 45.52 -6.62
CA VAL A 11 -92.42 46.19 -6.66
C VAL A 11 -93.50 45.22 -6.18
N ASN A 12 -94.36 45.68 -5.28
CA ASN A 12 -95.59 44.99 -4.92
C ASN A 12 -96.62 45.22 -6.05
N VAL A 13 -96.97 44.17 -6.79
CA VAL A 13 -97.92 44.23 -7.89
C VAL A 13 -99.27 43.71 -7.41
N ARG A 14 -100.29 44.57 -7.46
CA ARG A 14 -101.68 44.27 -7.14
C ARG A 14 -102.53 44.28 -8.42
N CYS A 15 -103.22 43.17 -8.68
CA CYS A 15 -104.30 43.11 -9.66
C CYS A 15 -105.64 42.96 -8.93
N ARG A 16 -106.76 43.30 -9.57
CA ARG A 16 -108.08 43.21 -8.95
C ARG A 16 -108.49 41.79 -8.58
N ASP A 17 -107.98 40.82 -9.33
CA ASP A 17 -108.43 39.42 -9.33
C ASP A 17 -107.28 38.43 -9.01
N CYS A 18 -106.14 38.91 -8.48
CA CYS A 18 -104.99 38.11 -8.06
C CYS A 18 -104.45 38.58 -6.70
N GLU A 19 -103.76 37.69 -5.98
CA GLU A 19 -103.07 38.03 -4.73
C GLU A 19 -101.91 39.03 -4.97
N ASP A 20 -101.59 39.82 -3.93
CA ASP A 20 -100.46 40.76 -3.95
C ASP A 20 -99.14 40.01 -4.12
N ARG A 21 -98.49 40.17 -5.29
CA ARG A 21 -97.21 39.52 -5.60
C ARG A 21 -96.06 40.51 -5.57
N LYS A 22 -94.90 40.09 -5.06
CA LYS A 22 -93.64 40.81 -5.29
C LYS A 22 -93.09 40.41 -6.66
N ALA A 23 -92.79 41.41 -7.49
CA ALA A 23 -92.12 41.24 -8.78
C ALA A 23 -90.88 42.14 -8.84
N ASN A 24 -89.85 41.69 -9.55
CA ASN A 24 -88.69 42.53 -9.86
C ASN A 24 -88.98 43.24 -11.19
N ILE A 25 -89.10 44.56 -11.17
CA ILE A 25 -89.44 45.37 -12.34
C ILE A 25 -88.26 46.31 -12.62
N ARG A 26 -87.80 46.30 -13.87
CA ARG A 26 -86.83 47.26 -14.38
C ARG A 26 -87.53 48.60 -14.58
N VAL A 27 -87.15 49.59 -13.78
CA VAL A 27 -87.60 50.97 -13.90
C VAL A 27 -86.55 51.76 -14.66
N THR A 28 -86.95 52.35 -15.78
CA THR A 28 -86.10 53.19 -16.62
C THR A 28 -86.67 54.60 -16.68
N ILE A 29 -85.82 55.61 -16.52
CA ILE A 29 -86.16 57.02 -16.62
C ILE A 29 -85.25 57.66 -17.68
N GLU A 30 -85.87 58.22 -18.71
CA GLU A 30 -85.21 58.83 -19.87
C GLU A 30 -85.72 60.26 -20.06
N LEU A 31 -84.84 61.16 -20.50
CA LEU A 31 -85.27 62.41 -21.15
C LEU A 31 -85.35 62.18 -22.67
N GLN A 32 -86.54 62.37 -23.22
CA GLN A 32 -86.81 62.27 -24.64
C GLN A 32 -86.96 63.68 -25.24
N LEU A 33 -86.24 63.94 -26.32
CA LEU A 33 -86.42 65.17 -27.11
C LEU A 33 -87.68 65.01 -27.96
N THR A 34 -88.60 65.96 -27.87
CA THR A 34 -89.81 65.95 -28.70
C THR A 34 -89.51 66.49 -30.09
N ASN A 35 -90.03 65.84 -31.13
CA ASN A 35 -89.87 66.28 -32.52
C ASN A 35 -90.85 67.44 -32.83
N GLY A 36 -90.57 68.62 -32.27
CA GLY A 36 -91.32 69.85 -32.48
C GLY A 36 -90.42 71.06 -32.79
N PRO A 37 -91.01 72.21 -33.18
CA PRO A 37 -90.25 73.43 -33.51
C PRO A 37 -89.63 74.14 -32.28
N VAL A 38 -89.98 73.70 -31.07
CA VAL A 38 -89.36 74.11 -29.81
C VAL A 38 -88.68 72.88 -29.22
N HIS A 39 -87.41 73.00 -28.83
CA HIS A 39 -86.62 71.90 -28.22
C HIS A 39 -87.08 71.58 -26.78
N LYS A 40 -88.31 71.13 -26.61
CA LYS A 40 -88.80 70.59 -25.33
C LYS A 40 -88.19 69.21 -25.07
N ARG A 41 -88.08 68.87 -23.79
CA ARG A 41 -87.71 67.53 -23.31
C ARG A 41 -88.88 67.00 -22.48
N ASP A 42 -89.40 65.85 -22.85
CA ASP A 42 -90.38 65.13 -22.04
C ASP A 42 -89.64 64.13 -21.14
N LEU A 43 -90.19 63.90 -19.95
CA LEU A 43 -89.71 62.87 -19.03
C LEU A 43 -90.47 61.57 -19.32
N LEU A 44 -89.76 60.56 -19.83
CA LEU A 44 -90.31 59.23 -20.06
C LEU A 44 -89.96 58.32 -18.88
N VAL A 45 -90.99 57.80 -18.22
CA VAL A 45 -90.90 56.74 -17.21
C VAL A 45 -91.40 55.44 -17.84
N ARG A 46 -90.55 54.41 -17.83
CA ARG A 46 -90.84 53.09 -18.37
C ARG A 46 -90.69 52.02 -17.30
N LEU A 47 -91.62 51.07 -17.27
CA LEU A 47 -91.56 49.86 -16.46
C LEU A 47 -91.54 48.64 -17.39
N THR A 48 -90.57 47.75 -17.20
CA THR A 48 -90.41 46.49 -17.95
C THR A 48 -90.07 45.33 -17.02
N ASP A 49 -90.46 44.11 -17.37
CA ASP A 49 -90.09 42.88 -16.66
C ASP A 49 -89.07 42.10 -17.52
N ASP A 50 -87.93 41.74 -16.94
CA ASP A 50 -86.88 40.98 -17.64
C ASP A 50 -87.32 39.53 -17.94
N LEU A 51 -88.40 39.05 -17.30
CA LEU A 51 -89.00 37.73 -17.52
C LEU A 51 -90.19 37.74 -18.50
N ASP A 52 -90.83 38.90 -18.73
CA ASP A 52 -91.96 39.05 -19.65
C ASP A 52 -91.71 40.20 -20.66
N PRO A 53 -91.25 39.89 -21.89
CA PRO A 53 -91.03 40.87 -22.94
C PRO A 53 -92.27 41.65 -23.42
N TYR A 54 -93.48 41.26 -22.99
CA TYR A 54 -94.73 41.99 -23.26
C TYR A 54 -95.13 42.91 -22.10
N PHE A 55 -94.50 42.79 -20.94
CA PHE A 55 -94.68 43.70 -19.82
C PHE A 55 -93.99 45.03 -20.13
N LEU A 56 -94.76 45.99 -20.65
CA LEU A 56 -94.33 47.34 -20.93
C LEU A 56 -95.39 48.33 -20.42
N PHE A 57 -95.02 49.22 -19.53
CA PHE A 57 -95.83 50.39 -19.17
C PHE A 57 -95.02 51.66 -19.39
N ASN A 58 -95.62 52.66 -20.02
CA ASN A 58 -95.00 53.95 -20.31
C ASN A 58 -95.81 55.11 -19.70
N LEU A 59 -95.10 56.18 -19.35
CA LEU A 59 -95.66 57.48 -19.05
C LEU A 59 -94.69 58.56 -19.55
N SER A 60 -95.14 59.34 -20.54
CA SER A 60 -94.47 60.59 -20.91
C SER A 60 -95.08 61.74 -20.12
N ILE A 61 -94.25 62.60 -19.53
CA ILE A 61 -94.67 63.81 -18.82
C ILE A 61 -93.99 64.99 -19.53
N SER A 62 -94.79 65.81 -20.23
CA SER A 62 -94.31 67.10 -20.70
C SER A 62 -94.28 68.13 -19.57
N GLU A 63 -93.62 69.27 -19.79
CA GLU A 63 -93.61 70.39 -18.85
C GLU A 63 -95.02 70.96 -18.55
N GLU A 64 -95.96 70.78 -19.49
CA GLU A 64 -97.36 71.21 -19.36
C GLU A 64 -98.18 70.22 -18.52
N ASP A 65 -98.04 68.90 -18.78
CA ASP A 65 -98.62 67.84 -17.95
C ASP A 65 -98.11 67.91 -16.51
N PHE A 66 -96.83 68.26 -16.35
CA PHE A 66 -96.21 68.40 -15.04
C PHE A 66 -96.88 69.47 -14.18
N GLN A 67 -97.40 70.57 -14.73
CA GLN A 67 -98.12 71.56 -13.91
C GLN A 67 -99.39 70.96 -13.30
N SER A 68 -100.12 70.15 -14.07
CA SER A 68 -101.29 69.42 -13.60
C SER A 68 -100.89 68.37 -12.55
N LEU A 69 -99.80 67.63 -12.78
CA LEU A 69 -99.26 66.64 -11.84
C LEU A 69 -98.82 67.30 -10.52
N LYS A 70 -98.14 68.45 -10.60
CA LYS A 70 -97.64 69.26 -9.49
C LYS A 70 -98.78 69.69 -8.57
N VAL A 71 -99.89 70.19 -9.13
CA VAL A 71 -101.09 70.54 -8.37
C VAL A 71 -101.82 69.31 -7.83
N GLN A 72 -102.00 68.25 -8.65
CA GLN A 72 -102.74 67.04 -8.25
C GLN A 72 -102.07 66.28 -7.09
N GLN A 73 -100.75 66.44 -6.89
CA GLN A 73 -99.97 65.74 -5.87
C GLN A 73 -99.27 66.66 -4.86
N GLY A 74 -99.49 67.97 -4.92
CA GLY A 74 -98.90 68.94 -3.99
C GLY A 74 -97.38 69.05 -4.07
N LEU A 75 -96.78 68.80 -5.24
CA LEU A 75 -95.32 68.81 -5.41
C LEU A 75 -94.78 70.24 -5.32
N LEU A 76 -93.80 70.46 -4.45
CA LEU A 76 -93.20 71.79 -4.21
C LEU A 76 -92.01 72.11 -5.13
N ILE A 77 -91.78 71.29 -6.16
CA ILE A 77 -90.61 71.33 -7.04
C ILE A 77 -90.99 71.56 -8.51
N ASP A 78 -90.01 72.01 -9.30
CA ASP A 78 -90.20 72.31 -10.73
C ASP A 78 -89.74 71.14 -11.62
N PHE A 79 -90.21 71.15 -12.88
CA PHE A 79 -90.03 70.05 -13.83
C PHE A 79 -88.56 69.66 -14.02
N THR A 80 -87.64 70.61 -14.01
CA THR A 80 -86.19 70.37 -14.11
C THR A 80 -85.60 69.61 -12.93
N SER A 81 -86.21 69.71 -11.74
CA SER A 81 -85.77 69.05 -10.51
C SER A 81 -86.52 67.75 -10.21
N PHE A 82 -87.68 67.55 -10.84
CA PHE A 82 -88.54 66.39 -10.63
C PHE A 82 -87.87 65.03 -10.96
N PRO A 83 -87.15 64.86 -12.09
CA PRO A 83 -86.46 63.59 -12.39
C PRO A 83 -85.51 63.18 -11.27
N GLN A 84 -84.67 64.09 -10.79
CA GLN A 84 -83.73 63.80 -9.71
C GLN A 84 -84.46 63.44 -8.41
N LYS A 85 -85.53 64.16 -8.04
CA LYS A 85 -86.27 63.86 -6.80
C LYS A 85 -87.06 62.55 -6.87
N PHE A 86 -87.52 62.15 -8.05
CA PHE A 86 -88.07 60.81 -8.26
C PHE A 86 -86.97 59.73 -8.19
N ILE A 87 -85.79 59.97 -8.78
CA ILE A 87 -84.63 59.08 -8.68
C ILE A 87 -84.14 58.93 -7.23
N ASP A 88 -84.13 60.01 -6.44
CA ASP A 88 -83.81 59.96 -5.01
C ASP A 88 -84.74 58.98 -4.26
N LEU A 89 -86.06 59.08 -4.49
CA LEU A 89 -87.08 58.18 -3.94
C LEU A 89 -86.91 56.73 -4.40
N LEU A 90 -86.61 56.48 -5.69
CA LEU A 90 -86.34 55.14 -6.21
C LEU A 90 -85.07 54.53 -5.60
N ASN A 91 -84.04 55.33 -5.33
CA ASN A 91 -82.83 54.84 -4.65
C ASN A 91 -83.06 54.52 -3.16
N LEU A 92 -83.96 55.23 -2.46
CA LEU A 92 -84.39 54.82 -1.12
C LEU A 92 -85.05 53.42 -1.16
N CYS A 93 -85.98 53.20 -2.09
CA CYS A 93 -86.58 51.88 -2.31
C CYS A 93 -85.52 50.82 -2.64
N TYR A 94 -84.58 51.13 -3.55
CA TYR A 94 -83.47 50.24 -3.91
C TYR A 94 -82.59 49.84 -2.71
N SER A 95 -82.38 50.78 -1.77
CA SER A 95 -81.57 50.52 -0.58
C SER A 95 -82.28 49.69 0.49
N GLU A 96 -83.61 49.81 0.60
CA GLU A 96 -84.39 49.11 1.63
C GLU A 96 -85.01 47.80 1.13
N GLN A 97 -85.06 47.51 -0.17
CA GLN A 97 -85.72 46.31 -0.73
C GLN A 97 -85.18 44.94 -0.24
N ALA A 98 -83.99 44.91 0.35
CA ALA A 98 -83.39 43.73 0.98
C ALA A 98 -83.66 43.64 2.51
N SER A 99 -84.36 44.61 3.09
CA SER A 99 -84.81 44.60 4.49
C SER A 99 -85.96 43.60 4.68
N GLU A 100 -86.02 42.98 5.86
CA GLU A 100 -87.18 42.20 6.30
C GLU A 100 -88.44 43.07 6.43
N ASN A 101 -88.25 44.33 6.87
CA ASN A 101 -89.29 45.34 7.00
C ASN A 101 -88.84 46.63 6.29
N PRO A 102 -89.01 46.75 4.97
CA PRO A 102 -88.72 47.98 4.23
C PRO A 102 -89.73 49.07 4.60
N ARG A 103 -89.26 50.29 4.83
CA ARG A 103 -90.12 51.46 5.02
C ARG A 103 -90.56 51.97 3.66
N PHE A 104 -89.60 52.18 2.76
CA PHE A 104 -89.85 52.62 1.38
C PHE A 104 -90.16 51.42 0.48
N LEU A 105 -91.35 51.46 -0.12
CA LEU A 105 -91.93 50.42 -0.96
C LEU A 105 -92.44 51.02 -2.28
N LEU A 106 -92.42 50.18 -3.32
CA LEU A 106 -93.04 50.47 -4.60
C LEU A 106 -94.29 49.61 -4.75
N HIS A 107 -95.39 50.21 -5.20
CA HIS A 107 -96.65 49.53 -5.43
C HIS A 107 -97.15 49.85 -6.84
N LEU A 108 -97.34 48.83 -7.68
CA LEU A 108 -98.00 48.94 -8.98
C LEU A 108 -99.38 48.31 -8.87
N SER A 109 -100.44 49.10 -9.06
CA SER A 109 -101.82 48.63 -9.06
C SER A 109 -102.43 48.76 -10.45
N ALA A 110 -102.71 47.64 -11.10
CA ALA A 110 -103.34 47.61 -12.41
C ALA A 110 -104.87 47.63 -12.26
N GLN A 111 -105.55 48.51 -12.99
CA GLN A 111 -107.01 48.42 -13.12
C GLN A 111 -107.38 47.28 -14.08
N SER A 112 -108.65 46.87 -14.10
CA SER A 112 -109.10 45.66 -14.81
C SER A 112 -108.72 45.71 -16.30
N PRO A 113 -108.24 44.60 -16.91
CA PRO A 113 -107.80 44.56 -18.32
C PRO A 113 -108.90 44.84 -19.36
N VAL A 114 -110.13 45.12 -18.92
CA VAL A 114 -111.27 45.50 -19.76
C VAL A 114 -111.33 47.03 -20.00
N LEU A 115 -110.65 47.86 -19.20
CA LEU A 115 -110.58 49.32 -19.40
C LEU A 115 -109.13 49.83 -19.51
N GLU A 116 -108.77 50.27 -20.72
CA GLU A 116 -107.74 51.27 -21.04
C GLU A 116 -106.28 51.01 -20.58
N GLY A 117 -105.99 49.85 -19.97
CA GLY A 117 -104.61 49.44 -19.64
C GLY A 117 -103.91 50.32 -18.60
N LEU A 118 -104.67 51.08 -17.79
CA LEU A 118 -104.12 52.04 -16.85
C LEU A 118 -103.63 51.39 -15.55
N ALA A 119 -102.38 51.69 -15.17
CA ALA A 119 -101.77 51.24 -13.93
C ALA A 119 -101.28 52.42 -13.09
N SER A 120 -101.51 52.38 -11.77
CA SER A 120 -101.01 53.37 -10.83
C SER A 120 -99.78 52.85 -10.11
N PHE A 121 -98.63 53.48 -10.39
CA PHE A 121 -97.33 53.20 -9.77
C PHE A 121 -97.05 54.23 -8.69
N SER A 122 -97.02 53.81 -7.43
CA SER A 122 -96.81 54.70 -6.28
C SER A 122 -95.59 54.33 -5.46
N VAL A 123 -94.83 55.36 -5.07
CA VAL A 123 -93.82 55.29 -4.01
C VAL A 123 -94.52 55.48 -2.67
N VAL A 124 -94.34 54.53 -1.75
CA VAL A 124 -95.06 54.44 -0.49
C VAL A 124 -94.07 54.30 0.66
N GLU A 125 -94.18 55.13 1.70
CA GLU A 125 -93.48 54.94 2.96
C GLU A 125 -94.43 54.31 4.00
N THR A 126 -94.00 53.22 4.61
CA THR A 126 -94.70 52.55 5.71
C THR A 126 -94.24 53.13 7.03
N ASN A 127 -95.12 53.92 7.65
CA ASN A 127 -94.95 54.42 9.01
C ASN A 127 -95.70 53.51 10.00
N ALA A 128 -95.37 53.56 11.29
CA ALA A 128 -95.92 52.68 12.33
C ALA A 128 -97.45 52.74 12.51
N PHE A 129 -98.12 53.76 11.96
CA PHE A 129 -99.58 53.90 11.98
C PHE A 129 -100.25 53.78 10.60
N LYS A 130 -99.56 54.11 9.50
CA LYS A 130 -100.15 54.16 8.16
C LYS A 130 -99.09 54.16 7.05
N HIS A 131 -99.54 53.82 5.84
CA HIS A 131 -98.80 54.11 4.62
C HIS A 131 -98.96 55.59 4.20
N LEU A 132 -97.89 56.18 3.68
CA LEU A 132 -97.81 57.54 3.13
C LEU A 132 -97.37 57.46 1.67
N ASN A 133 -98.19 57.96 0.75
CA ASN A 133 -97.81 58.06 -0.66
C ASN A 133 -96.91 59.28 -0.86
N HIS A 134 -95.68 59.08 -1.33
CA HIS A 134 -94.74 60.15 -1.69
C HIS A 134 -94.94 60.64 -3.13
N LEU A 135 -95.33 59.73 -4.03
CA LEU A 135 -95.63 60.00 -5.43
C LEU A 135 -96.56 58.89 -5.96
N SER A 136 -97.48 59.22 -6.86
CA SER A 136 -98.34 58.25 -7.56
C SER A 136 -98.49 58.64 -9.03
N LEU A 137 -97.88 57.86 -9.92
CA LEU A 137 -97.87 58.07 -11.36
C LEU A 137 -98.90 57.15 -12.02
N ARG A 138 -99.65 57.65 -13.01
CA ARG A 138 -100.54 56.83 -13.86
C ARG A 138 -99.78 56.50 -15.15
N LEU A 139 -99.41 55.24 -15.33
CA LEU A 139 -98.83 54.74 -16.58
C LEU A 139 -99.90 54.06 -17.43
N VAL A 140 -99.65 54.00 -18.73
CA VAL A 140 -100.44 53.28 -19.72
C VAL A 140 -99.68 52.02 -20.14
N GLN A 141 -100.37 50.89 -20.25
CA GLN A 141 -99.82 49.69 -20.87
C GLN A 141 -99.44 49.97 -22.32
N GLY A 142 -98.22 49.57 -22.72
CA GLY A 142 -97.73 49.77 -24.07
C GLY A 142 -98.58 49.03 -25.09
N SER A 143 -98.92 49.69 -26.20
CA SER A 143 -99.65 49.07 -27.29
C SER A 143 -98.81 48.03 -28.04
N ASP A 144 -99.51 47.19 -28.80
CA ASP A 144 -98.96 46.19 -29.72
C ASP A 144 -97.92 46.76 -30.72
N LYS A 145 -97.94 48.07 -30.95
CA LYS A 145 -96.93 48.79 -31.75
C LYS A 145 -95.73 49.21 -30.90
N GLU A 146 -95.96 49.86 -29.76
CA GLU A 146 -94.89 50.36 -28.88
C GLU A 146 -94.04 49.22 -28.30
N ILE A 147 -94.65 48.07 -28.00
CA ILE A 147 -93.93 46.85 -27.61
C ILE A 147 -92.99 46.40 -28.75
N LYS A 148 -93.45 46.40 -30.00
CA LYS A 148 -92.62 46.00 -31.16
C LYS A 148 -91.52 47.02 -31.46
N ASP A 149 -91.83 48.31 -31.38
CA ASP A 149 -90.85 49.40 -31.55
C ASP A 149 -89.77 49.32 -30.45
N TYR A 150 -90.15 49.10 -29.19
CA TYR A 150 -89.23 48.90 -28.06
C TYR A 150 -88.36 47.63 -28.23
N LEU A 151 -88.98 46.47 -28.47
CA LEU A 151 -88.24 45.21 -28.66
C LEU A 151 -87.32 45.26 -29.88
N ALA A 152 -87.67 45.98 -30.94
CA ALA A 152 -86.80 46.19 -32.09
C ALA A 152 -85.55 47.04 -31.73
N VAL A 153 -85.69 48.06 -30.89
CA VAL A 153 -84.56 48.85 -30.38
C VAL A 153 -83.67 48.00 -29.46
N CYS A 154 -84.25 47.31 -28.47
CA CYS A 154 -83.51 46.45 -27.54
C CYS A 154 -82.76 45.33 -28.27
N LEU A 155 -83.41 44.63 -29.21
CA LEU A 155 -82.78 43.59 -30.02
C LEU A 155 -81.67 44.14 -30.92
N SER A 156 -81.77 45.40 -31.36
CA SER A 156 -80.74 46.05 -32.17
C SER A 156 -79.51 46.44 -31.33
N SER A 157 -79.72 47.00 -30.12
CA SER A 157 -78.63 47.30 -29.19
C SER A 157 -77.91 46.02 -28.76
N LEU A 158 -78.67 45.00 -28.32
CA LEU A 158 -78.11 43.72 -27.88
C LEU A 158 -77.33 43.00 -29.00
N LYS A 159 -77.75 43.12 -30.27
CA LYS A 159 -76.99 42.60 -31.42
C LYS A 159 -75.69 43.39 -31.64
N ALA A 160 -75.72 44.71 -31.55
CA ALA A 160 -74.53 45.55 -31.72
C ALA A 160 -73.52 45.34 -30.59
N GLU A 161 -73.99 45.25 -29.34
CA GLU A 161 -73.20 44.94 -28.16
C GLU A 161 -72.59 43.54 -28.24
N LYS A 162 -73.39 42.53 -28.62
CA LYS A 162 -72.90 41.17 -28.87
C LYS A 162 -71.78 41.17 -29.91
N GLN A 163 -71.98 41.80 -31.07
CA GLN A 163 -70.96 41.88 -32.12
C GLN A 163 -69.70 42.62 -31.63
N ALA A 164 -69.86 43.69 -30.85
CA ALA A 164 -68.73 44.41 -30.25
C ALA A 164 -67.95 43.56 -29.23
N VAL A 165 -68.62 42.69 -28.47
CA VAL A 165 -67.97 41.72 -27.56
C VAL A 165 -67.29 40.60 -28.34
N GLU A 166 -67.96 40.01 -29.34
CA GLU A 166 -67.38 38.96 -30.20
C GLU A 166 -66.12 39.46 -30.95
N MET A 167 -66.14 40.69 -31.47
CA MET A 167 -64.96 41.30 -32.10
C MET A 167 -63.82 41.57 -31.10
N LYS A 168 -64.13 41.99 -29.87
CA LYS A 168 -63.12 42.17 -28.81
C LYS A 168 -62.50 40.83 -28.40
N LEU A 169 -63.33 39.81 -28.16
CA LEU A 169 -62.92 38.46 -27.79
C LEU A 169 -61.98 37.88 -28.85
N LYS A 170 -62.42 37.85 -30.12
CA LYS A 170 -61.61 37.35 -31.23
C LYS A 170 -60.27 38.08 -31.35
N LYS A 171 -60.25 39.42 -31.19
CA LYS A 171 -59.00 40.17 -31.22
C LYS A 171 -58.06 39.74 -30.09
N THR A 172 -58.57 39.56 -28.86
CA THR A 172 -57.75 39.07 -27.74
C THR A 172 -57.27 37.64 -27.94
N GLU A 173 -58.07 36.76 -28.56
CA GLU A 173 -57.65 35.40 -28.93
C GLU A 173 -56.53 35.42 -29.98
N ASP A 174 -56.68 36.21 -31.05
CA ASP A 174 -55.67 36.41 -32.09
C ASP A 174 -54.34 36.97 -31.50
N ASP A 175 -54.42 37.99 -30.64
CA ASP A 175 -53.25 38.64 -30.04
C ASP A 175 -52.56 37.77 -28.97
N LEU A 176 -53.30 36.97 -28.19
CA LEU A 176 -52.73 35.98 -27.27
C LEU A 176 -52.10 34.80 -28.03
N THR A 177 -52.74 34.33 -29.12
CA THR A 177 -52.20 33.26 -29.97
C THR A 177 -50.88 33.67 -30.61
N ARG A 178 -50.75 34.93 -31.06
CA ARG A 178 -49.49 35.50 -31.55
C ARG A 178 -48.40 35.51 -30.48
N GLN A 179 -48.71 35.95 -29.26
CA GLN A 179 -47.75 35.99 -28.14
C GLN A 179 -47.29 34.58 -27.74
N LEU A 180 -48.21 33.61 -27.66
CA LEU A 180 -47.89 32.22 -27.34
C LEU A 180 -46.97 31.60 -28.40
N ASN A 181 -47.29 31.78 -29.69
CA ASN A 181 -46.45 31.27 -30.79
C ASN A 181 -45.04 31.90 -30.78
N TYR A 182 -44.93 33.21 -30.53
CA TYR A 182 -43.64 33.90 -30.41
C TYR A 182 -42.81 33.40 -29.22
N ALA A 183 -43.43 33.25 -28.05
CA ALA A 183 -42.78 32.73 -26.85
C ALA A 183 -42.33 31.26 -27.04
N GLN A 184 -43.16 30.43 -27.68
CA GLN A 184 -42.83 29.04 -28.00
C GLN A 184 -41.69 28.93 -29.02
N GLN A 185 -41.66 29.79 -30.04
CA GLN A 185 -40.53 29.85 -30.98
C GLN A 185 -39.24 30.22 -30.25
N THR A 186 -39.24 31.33 -29.50
CA THR A 186 -38.08 31.83 -28.74
C THR A 186 -37.57 30.79 -27.74
N LEU A 187 -38.47 30.07 -27.06
CA LEU A 187 -38.12 28.97 -26.16
C LEU A 187 -37.47 27.81 -26.93
N SER A 188 -37.98 27.45 -28.10
CA SER A 188 -37.39 26.39 -28.94
C SER A 188 -35.99 26.74 -29.46
N GLU A 189 -35.73 28.03 -29.74
CA GLU A 189 -34.43 28.55 -30.14
C GLU A 189 -33.44 28.52 -28.97
N LYS A 190 -33.86 28.99 -27.79
CA LYS A 190 -33.04 28.96 -26.57
C LYS A 190 -32.76 27.54 -26.07
N THR A 191 -33.68 26.60 -26.27
CA THR A 191 -33.45 25.18 -25.98
C THR A 191 -32.34 24.61 -26.88
N LYS A 192 -32.42 24.84 -28.20
CA LYS A 192 -31.37 24.41 -29.16
C LYS A 192 -30.00 25.02 -28.85
N GLU A 193 -29.97 26.29 -28.43
CA GLU A 193 -28.75 26.98 -28.02
C GLU A 193 -28.16 26.36 -26.74
N LEU A 194 -28.98 26.08 -25.73
CA LEU A 194 -28.56 25.38 -24.51
C LEU A 194 -28.04 23.95 -24.79
N ASP A 195 -28.73 23.19 -25.63
CA ASP A 195 -28.32 21.83 -25.99
C ASP A 195 -27.01 21.82 -26.78
N LYS A 196 -26.82 22.79 -27.68
CA LYS A 196 -25.53 23.01 -28.36
C LYS A 196 -24.41 23.30 -27.34
N MET A 197 -24.60 24.28 -26.45
CA MET A 197 -23.60 24.64 -25.44
C MET A 197 -23.28 23.47 -24.49
N ARG A 198 -24.29 22.66 -24.14
CA ARG A 198 -24.11 21.42 -23.36
C ARG A 198 -23.28 20.37 -24.11
N SER A 199 -23.54 20.18 -25.40
CA SER A 199 -22.78 19.26 -26.25
C SER A 199 -21.33 19.72 -26.41
N GLU A 200 -21.09 21.01 -26.64
CA GLU A 200 -19.75 21.60 -26.75
C GLU A 200 -18.98 21.47 -25.43
N TRP A 201 -19.61 21.80 -24.29
CA TRP A 201 -18.98 21.63 -22.97
C TRP A 201 -18.66 20.17 -22.64
N THR A 202 -19.57 19.24 -22.94
CA THR A 202 -19.35 17.79 -22.72
C THR A 202 -18.23 17.25 -23.62
N SER A 203 -18.18 17.69 -24.88
CA SER A 203 -17.07 17.38 -25.81
C SER A 203 -15.74 17.94 -25.30
N GLN A 204 -15.71 19.20 -24.86
CA GLN A 204 -14.50 19.84 -24.34
C GLN A 204 -14.00 19.16 -23.06
N SER A 205 -14.92 18.85 -22.13
CA SER A 205 -14.61 18.17 -20.87
C SER A 205 -14.05 16.76 -21.10
N SER A 206 -14.69 15.96 -21.97
CA SER A 206 -14.20 14.62 -22.32
C SER A 206 -12.88 14.65 -23.07
N CYS A 207 -12.68 15.59 -23.99
CA CYS A 207 -11.41 15.77 -24.70
C CYS A 207 -10.27 16.18 -23.75
N LEU A 208 -10.51 17.10 -22.80
CA LEU A 208 -9.52 17.49 -21.79
C LEU A 208 -9.21 16.35 -20.82
N SER A 209 -10.22 15.59 -20.39
CA SER A 209 -10.04 14.42 -19.53
C SER A 209 -9.24 13.32 -20.24
N SER A 210 -9.56 13.02 -21.50
CA SER A 210 -8.82 12.06 -22.32
C SER A 210 -7.37 12.50 -22.54
N ARG A 211 -7.13 13.79 -22.88
CA ARG A 211 -5.77 14.32 -23.05
C ARG A 211 -4.96 14.23 -21.75
N HIS A 212 -5.53 14.63 -20.62
CA HIS A 212 -4.86 14.53 -19.32
C HIS A 212 -4.60 13.06 -18.93
N SER A 213 -5.47 12.12 -19.30
CA SER A 213 -5.22 10.69 -19.09
C SER A 213 -4.05 10.15 -19.93
N LEU A 214 -3.93 10.60 -21.18
CA LEU A 214 -2.82 10.24 -22.07
C LEU A 214 -1.50 10.88 -21.63
N GLU A 215 -1.53 12.16 -21.21
CA GLU A 215 -0.38 12.86 -20.64
C GLU A 215 0.11 12.16 -19.36
N LEU A 216 -0.81 11.84 -18.43
CA LEU A 216 -0.47 11.10 -17.20
C LEU A 216 0.04 9.67 -17.48
N GLN A 217 -0.43 9.01 -18.54
CA GLN A 217 0.11 7.72 -18.95
C GLN A 217 1.52 7.85 -19.53
N SER A 218 1.75 8.82 -20.43
CA SER A 218 3.07 9.05 -21.03
C SER A 218 4.13 9.42 -20.00
N GLU A 219 3.81 10.28 -19.02
CA GLU A 219 4.75 10.60 -17.93
C GLU A 219 5.06 9.38 -17.03
N ARG A 220 4.09 8.47 -16.83
CA ARG A 220 4.33 7.21 -16.11
C ARG A 220 5.20 6.23 -16.90
N GLU A 221 5.02 6.17 -18.21
CA GLU A 221 5.81 5.32 -19.10
C GLU A 221 7.27 5.81 -19.15
N LYS A 222 7.49 7.13 -19.31
CA LYS A 222 8.84 7.75 -19.20
C LYS A 222 9.51 7.45 -17.86
N ALA A 223 8.83 7.71 -16.74
CA ALA A 223 9.41 7.49 -15.41
C ALA A 223 9.71 6.01 -15.12
N ALA A 224 8.97 5.08 -15.74
CA ALA A 224 9.28 3.66 -15.69
C ALA A 224 10.49 3.30 -16.57
N GLU A 225 10.62 3.91 -17.75
CA GLU A 225 11.75 3.71 -18.67
C GLU A 225 13.06 4.28 -18.09
N GLU A 226 13.06 5.51 -17.56
CA GLU A 226 14.18 6.11 -16.82
C GLU A 226 14.62 5.23 -15.63
N SER A 227 13.67 4.71 -14.84
CA SER A 227 13.96 3.81 -13.72
C SER A 227 14.48 2.44 -14.17
N MET A 228 14.08 1.96 -15.35
CA MET A 228 14.65 0.74 -15.95
C MET A 228 16.07 0.99 -16.49
N GLU A 229 16.35 2.17 -17.04
CA GLU A 229 17.67 2.56 -17.53
C GLU A 229 18.68 2.75 -16.39
N GLU A 230 18.35 3.50 -15.32
CA GLU A 230 19.21 3.64 -14.12
C GLU A 230 19.53 2.27 -13.50
N ASN A 231 18.53 1.38 -13.44
CA ASN A 231 18.68 0.01 -12.94
C ASN A 231 19.56 -0.85 -13.87
N ALA A 232 19.51 -0.62 -15.19
CA ALA A 232 20.38 -1.29 -16.16
C ALA A 232 21.83 -0.78 -16.06
N GLU A 233 22.06 0.54 -16.01
CA GLU A 233 23.39 1.14 -15.80
C GLU A 233 24.01 0.68 -14.48
N SER A 234 23.24 0.67 -13.39
CA SER A 234 23.68 0.22 -12.07
C SER A 234 24.11 -1.26 -12.08
N LYS A 235 23.36 -2.12 -12.76
CA LYS A 235 23.73 -3.52 -12.99
C LYS A 235 24.97 -3.67 -13.88
N GLU A 236 25.09 -2.88 -14.94
CA GLU A 236 26.26 -2.93 -15.81
C GLU A 236 27.53 -2.47 -15.08
N LEU A 237 27.44 -1.38 -14.29
CA LEU A 237 28.51 -0.90 -13.42
C LEU A 237 28.89 -1.95 -12.36
N HIS A 238 27.92 -2.71 -11.84
CA HIS A 238 28.18 -3.82 -10.93
C HIS A 238 28.90 -4.98 -11.65
N ASN A 239 28.46 -5.37 -12.84
CA ASN A 239 29.10 -6.40 -13.67
C ASN A 239 30.54 -6.00 -14.03
N ARG A 240 30.77 -4.78 -14.53
CA ARG A 240 32.12 -4.24 -14.82
C ARG A 240 33.05 -4.29 -13.59
N LYS A 241 32.51 -4.06 -12.38
CA LYS A 241 33.26 -4.22 -11.11
C LYS A 241 33.58 -5.70 -10.82
N LEU A 242 32.61 -6.61 -10.99
CA LEU A 242 32.83 -8.04 -10.82
C LEU A 242 33.88 -8.57 -11.81
N GLU A 243 33.79 -8.21 -13.09
CA GLU A 243 34.77 -8.55 -14.13
C GLU A 243 36.18 -8.07 -13.77
N ALA A 244 36.31 -6.84 -13.26
CA ALA A 244 37.59 -6.30 -12.80
C ALA A 244 38.16 -7.10 -11.61
N THR A 245 37.33 -7.48 -10.63
CA THR A 245 37.79 -8.32 -9.51
C THR A 245 38.16 -9.74 -9.95
N VAL A 246 37.37 -10.37 -10.83
CA VAL A 246 37.67 -11.69 -11.42
C VAL A 246 38.99 -11.65 -12.20
N LYS A 247 39.23 -10.59 -12.98
CA LYS A 247 40.49 -10.41 -13.70
C LYS A 247 41.68 -10.25 -12.74
N SER A 248 41.55 -9.41 -11.71
CA SER A 248 42.60 -9.21 -10.71
C SER A 248 42.93 -10.50 -9.95
N LEU A 249 41.90 -11.23 -9.50
CA LEU A 249 42.07 -12.54 -8.86
C LEU A 249 42.68 -13.57 -9.80
N SER A 250 42.33 -13.58 -11.09
CA SER A 250 42.96 -14.43 -12.09
C SER A 250 44.45 -14.10 -12.28
N GLU A 251 44.83 -12.82 -12.30
CA GLU A 251 46.24 -12.41 -12.35
C GLU A 251 47.02 -12.84 -11.09
N GLU A 252 46.40 -12.78 -9.90
CA GLU A 252 46.98 -13.34 -8.68
C GLU A 252 47.10 -14.86 -8.70
N LEU A 253 46.09 -15.57 -9.21
CA LEU A 253 46.11 -17.03 -9.38
C LEU A 253 47.23 -17.46 -10.37
N ILE A 254 47.47 -16.67 -11.42
CA ILE A 254 48.60 -16.86 -12.34
C ILE A 254 49.94 -16.63 -11.63
N LYS A 255 50.08 -15.56 -10.82
CA LYS A 255 51.29 -15.29 -10.01
C LYS A 255 51.55 -16.44 -9.03
N ALA A 256 50.52 -16.89 -8.30
CA ALA A 256 50.59 -18.01 -7.37
C ALA A 256 51.00 -19.32 -8.06
N ASN A 257 50.40 -19.66 -9.20
CA ASN A 257 50.81 -20.81 -10.02
C ASN A 257 52.26 -20.69 -10.52
N GLY A 258 52.74 -19.47 -10.82
CA GLY A 258 54.14 -19.21 -11.14
C GLY A 258 55.09 -19.48 -9.97
N ILE A 259 54.71 -19.08 -8.75
CA ILE A 259 55.46 -19.38 -7.52
C ILE A 259 55.46 -20.89 -7.24
N ILE A 260 54.31 -21.56 -7.35
CA ILE A 260 54.20 -23.02 -7.20
C ILE A 260 55.12 -23.74 -8.19
N LYS A 261 55.17 -23.32 -9.46
CA LYS A 261 56.11 -23.87 -10.45
C LYS A 261 57.58 -23.67 -10.07
N LYS A 262 57.96 -22.51 -9.53
CA LYS A 262 59.32 -22.28 -9.00
C LYS A 262 59.65 -23.22 -7.84
N LEU A 263 58.79 -23.27 -6.83
CA LEU A 263 58.96 -24.14 -5.67
C LEU A 263 59.01 -25.63 -6.05
N GLN A 264 58.18 -26.09 -6.98
CA GLN A 264 58.25 -27.45 -7.53
C GLN A 264 59.57 -27.72 -8.27
N GLY A 265 60.14 -26.72 -8.95
CA GLY A 265 61.47 -26.79 -9.57
C GLY A 265 62.59 -26.87 -8.53
N GLU A 266 62.53 -26.03 -7.50
CA GLU A 266 63.48 -26.01 -6.39
C GLU A 266 63.46 -27.32 -5.59
N VAL A 267 62.27 -27.83 -5.23
CA VAL A 267 62.10 -29.14 -4.59
C VAL A 267 62.69 -30.25 -5.47
N ARG A 268 62.45 -30.23 -6.78
CA ARG A 268 63.03 -31.21 -7.72
C ARG A 268 64.56 -31.12 -7.79
N GLY A 269 65.11 -29.90 -7.78
CA GLY A 269 66.56 -29.66 -7.73
C GLY A 269 67.20 -30.09 -6.42
N LEU A 270 66.53 -29.85 -5.28
CA LEU A 270 66.95 -30.30 -3.95
C LEU A 270 66.91 -31.83 -3.85
N VAL A 271 65.86 -32.49 -4.35
CA VAL A 271 65.80 -33.96 -4.46
C VAL A 271 66.94 -34.50 -5.35
N GLY A 272 67.28 -33.81 -6.44
CA GLY A 272 68.45 -34.12 -7.26
C GLY A 272 69.78 -34.04 -6.48
N LYS A 273 69.98 -32.93 -5.74
CA LYS A 273 71.16 -32.74 -4.87
C LYS A 273 71.22 -33.80 -3.76
N ILE A 274 70.09 -34.17 -3.15
CA ILE A 274 70.01 -35.22 -2.12
C ILE A 274 70.39 -36.58 -2.72
N LYS A 275 69.88 -36.95 -3.90
CA LYS A 275 70.26 -38.21 -4.58
C LYS A 275 71.77 -38.27 -4.88
N LEU A 276 72.35 -37.18 -5.40
CA LEU A 276 73.79 -37.11 -5.65
C LEU A 276 74.58 -37.21 -4.34
N LYS A 277 74.17 -36.47 -3.30
CA LYS A 277 74.83 -36.51 -1.99
C LYS A 277 74.77 -37.91 -1.37
N ASN A 278 73.64 -38.60 -1.44
CA ASN A 278 73.52 -39.99 -0.97
C ASN A 278 74.47 -40.94 -1.74
N THR A 279 74.59 -40.76 -3.06
CA THR A 279 75.53 -41.57 -3.88
C THR A 279 76.98 -41.34 -3.44
N VAL A 280 77.35 -40.08 -3.19
CA VAL A 280 78.68 -39.72 -2.66
C VAL A 280 78.87 -40.30 -1.24
N THR A 281 77.90 -40.16 -0.34
CA THR A 281 77.94 -40.73 1.01
C THR A 281 78.15 -42.24 0.98
N VAL A 282 77.40 -42.99 0.18
CA VAL A 282 77.56 -44.46 0.06
C VAL A 282 78.95 -44.82 -0.49
N SER A 283 79.50 -44.03 -1.43
CA SER A 283 80.89 -44.24 -1.90
C SER A 283 81.94 -43.95 -0.81
N GLN A 284 81.68 -42.95 0.04
CA GLN A 284 82.57 -42.57 1.14
C GLN A 284 82.51 -43.59 2.30
N GLU A 285 81.31 -44.10 2.63
CA GLU A 285 81.10 -45.18 3.59
C GLU A 285 81.84 -46.45 3.16
N LYS A 286 81.83 -46.78 1.86
CA LYS A 286 82.63 -47.90 1.33
C LYS A 286 84.14 -47.69 1.53
N VAL A 287 84.67 -46.50 1.24
CA VAL A 287 86.10 -46.19 1.46
C VAL A 287 86.46 -46.23 2.96
N LEU A 288 85.55 -45.80 3.84
CA LEU A 288 85.73 -45.92 5.29
C LEU A 288 85.74 -47.39 5.76
N GLN A 289 84.86 -48.24 5.22
CA GLN A 289 84.88 -49.68 5.47
C GLN A 289 86.19 -50.31 4.99
N ASP A 290 86.60 -50.04 3.74
CA ASP A 290 87.84 -50.56 3.13
C ASP A 290 89.11 -50.11 3.88
N THR A 291 89.05 -49.01 4.66
CA THR A 291 90.16 -48.55 5.53
C THR A 291 90.08 -49.14 6.94
N SER A 292 88.88 -49.30 7.50
CA SER A 292 88.67 -49.93 8.81
C SER A 292 89.11 -51.40 8.84
N GLU A 293 88.78 -52.18 7.80
CA GLU A 293 89.19 -53.59 7.69
C GLU A 293 90.72 -53.75 7.60
N LYS A 294 91.39 -52.86 6.86
CA LYS A 294 92.87 -52.83 6.78
C LYS A 294 93.50 -52.49 8.12
N LEU A 295 92.94 -51.53 8.86
CA LEU A 295 93.44 -51.10 10.16
C LEU A 295 93.33 -52.24 11.18
N GLN A 296 92.18 -52.92 11.25
CA GLN A 296 91.97 -54.09 12.12
C GLN A 296 92.90 -55.27 11.75
N SER A 297 93.25 -55.44 10.47
CA SER A 297 94.23 -56.45 10.04
C SER A 297 95.63 -56.17 10.57
N VAL A 298 96.06 -54.89 10.60
CA VAL A 298 97.38 -54.48 11.12
C VAL A 298 97.43 -54.62 12.65
N GLU A 299 96.38 -54.23 13.37
CA GLU A 299 96.29 -54.36 14.83
C GLU A 299 96.46 -55.81 15.31
N LYS A 300 95.82 -56.78 14.63
CA LYS A 300 95.96 -58.21 14.93
C LYS A 300 97.40 -58.71 14.73
N GLY A 301 98.10 -58.23 13.69
CA GLY A 301 99.51 -58.54 13.45
C GLY A 301 100.43 -57.98 14.54
N LEU A 302 100.18 -56.75 14.99
CA LEU A 302 100.91 -56.12 16.08
C LEU A 302 100.76 -56.90 17.39
N GLN A 303 99.52 -57.24 17.77
CA GLN A 303 99.22 -57.95 19.02
C GLN A 303 99.86 -59.35 19.07
N SER A 304 99.83 -60.10 17.95
CA SER A 304 100.51 -61.39 17.82
C SER A 304 102.02 -61.28 18.06
N THR A 305 102.65 -60.23 17.51
CA THR A 305 104.10 -60.03 17.63
C THR A 305 104.50 -59.65 19.06
N GLN A 306 103.68 -58.82 19.73
CA GLN A 306 103.89 -58.41 21.11
C GLN A 306 103.89 -59.60 22.10
N GLN A 307 102.99 -60.58 21.91
CA GLN A 307 102.95 -61.78 22.76
C GLN A 307 104.17 -62.68 22.58
N GLN A 308 104.70 -62.81 21.36
CA GLN A 308 105.90 -63.63 21.13
C GLN A 308 107.14 -63.03 21.82
N LEU A 309 107.29 -61.70 21.78
CA LEU A 309 108.40 -60.97 22.42
C LEU A 309 108.43 -61.25 23.94
N SER A 310 107.29 -61.02 24.62
CA SER A 310 107.15 -61.22 26.07
C SER A 310 107.55 -62.64 26.52
N SER A 311 107.13 -63.67 25.78
CA SER A 311 107.48 -65.06 26.10
C SER A 311 108.98 -65.38 26.01
N LYS A 312 109.74 -64.59 25.25
CA LYS A 312 111.19 -64.76 25.07
C LYS A 312 111.99 -64.02 26.14
N GLU A 313 111.53 -62.85 26.56
CA GLU A 313 112.14 -62.10 27.66
C GLU A 313 112.06 -62.89 28.99
N GLU A 314 110.93 -63.55 29.25
CA GLU A 314 110.75 -64.39 30.44
C GLU A 314 111.65 -65.65 30.45
N GLN A 315 111.92 -66.24 29.26
CA GLN A 315 112.87 -67.34 29.10
C GLN A 315 114.32 -66.88 29.36
N VAL A 316 114.70 -65.69 28.90
CA VAL A 316 116.04 -65.11 29.14
C VAL A 316 116.26 -64.81 30.62
N SER A 317 115.22 -64.37 31.35
CA SER A 317 115.33 -64.07 32.79
C SER A 317 115.71 -65.32 33.61
N LYS A 318 114.96 -66.43 33.45
CA LYS A 318 115.19 -67.69 34.19
C LYS A 318 116.55 -68.32 33.91
N LEU A 319 117.09 -68.16 32.69
CA LEU A 319 118.43 -68.68 32.35
C LEU A 319 119.57 -67.89 33.00
N LYS A 320 119.39 -66.58 33.28
CA LYS A 320 120.39 -65.78 34.02
C LYS A 320 120.48 -66.19 35.49
N GLU A 321 119.33 -66.40 36.14
CA GLU A 321 119.24 -66.83 37.54
C GLU A 321 119.88 -68.21 37.79
N GLN A 322 119.74 -69.12 36.82
CA GLN A 322 120.42 -70.43 36.85
C GLN A 322 121.95 -70.32 36.64
N LEU A 323 122.43 -69.34 35.89
CA LEU A 323 123.87 -69.14 35.70
C LEU A 323 124.53 -68.65 37.00
N GLU A 324 124.00 -67.59 37.60
CA GLU A 324 124.52 -66.97 38.83
C GLU A 324 124.68 -67.99 39.97
N THR A 325 123.66 -68.83 40.18
CA THR A 325 123.63 -69.86 41.23
C THR A 325 124.60 -71.03 40.99
N THR A 326 125.09 -71.24 39.76
CA THR A 326 126.18 -72.19 39.49
C THR A 326 127.57 -71.59 39.69
N VAL A 327 127.75 -70.30 39.36
CA VAL A 327 129.01 -69.57 39.58
C VAL A 327 129.33 -69.46 41.07
N GLN A 328 128.32 -69.17 41.90
CA GLN A 328 128.50 -69.09 43.36
C GLN A 328 129.05 -70.39 43.96
N LYS A 329 128.44 -71.54 43.61
CA LYS A 329 128.85 -72.88 44.08
C LYS A 329 130.24 -73.29 43.58
N LEU A 330 130.65 -72.80 42.40
CA LEU A 330 131.99 -73.06 41.87
C LEU A 330 133.07 -72.38 42.74
N ASN A 331 132.84 -71.14 43.16
CA ASN A 331 133.79 -70.40 44.02
C ASN A 331 133.89 -70.98 45.44
N GLU A 332 132.77 -71.42 46.03
CA GLU A 332 132.77 -72.11 47.34
C GLU A 332 133.66 -73.37 47.33
N SER A 333 133.64 -74.15 46.25
CA SER A 333 134.51 -75.32 46.09
C SER A 333 136.01 -74.98 46.01
N ARG A 334 136.36 -73.75 45.60
CA ARG A 334 137.73 -73.35 45.26
C ARG A 334 138.56 -72.94 46.48
N GLU A 335 137.98 -72.22 47.43
CA GLU A 335 138.71 -71.85 48.66
C GLU A 335 138.86 -73.04 49.63
N VAL A 336 137.99 -74.05 49.57
CA VAL A 336 138.12 -75.30 50.35
C VAL A 336 139.33 -76.15 49.92
N LEU A 337 139.75 -76.06 48.65
CA LEU A 337 140.98 -76.72 48.18
C LEU A 337 142.24 -76.03 48.73
N LYS A 338 142.17 -74.70 48.88
CA LYS A 338 143.27 -73.82 49.30
C LYS A 338 143.62 -73.98 50.79
N THR A 339 142.68 -74.40 51.63
CA THR A 339 142.94 -74.69 53.05
C THR A 339 143.68 -76.01 53.28
N ASN A 340 143.56 -76.99 52.37
CA ASN A 340 144.27 -78.28 52.49
C ASN A 340 145.76 -78.20 52.13
N GLU A 341 146.17 -77.30 51.24
CA GLU A 341 147.57 -77.17 50.79
C GLU A 341 148.51 -76.74 51.93
N ASN A 342 148.00 -75.91 52.86
CA ASN A 342 148.74 -75.44 54.04
C ASN A 342 149.07 -76.54 55.07
N VAL A 343 148.41 -77.69 55.03
CA VAL A 343 148.56 -78.77 56.03
C VAL A 343 149.74 -79.70 55.73
N ILE A 344 150.10 -79.87 54.45
CA ILE A 344 150.99 -80.97 54.02
C ILE A 344 152.48 -80.67 54.27
N ASN A 345 152.95 -79.45 54.03
CA ASN A 345 154.39 -79.13 54.05
C ASN A 345 154.94 -78.59 55.39
N TRP A 346 154.10 -78.45 56.42
CA TRP A 346 154.56 -78.07 57.78
C TRP A 346 155.30 -79.23 58.50
N LEU A 347 155.09 -80.48 58.06
CA LEU A 347 155.51 -81.69 58.79
C LEU A 347 156.91 -82.25 58.48
N ASN A 348 157.72 -81.62 57.62
CA ASN A 348 159.00 -82.19 57.13
C ASN A 348 160.24 -81.29 57.28
N LYS A 349 160.32 -80.47 58.34
CA LYS A 349 161.53 -79.65 58.63
C LYS A 349 162.07 -79.76 60.07
N GLN A 350 161.63 -80.76 60.84
CA GLN A 350 161.96 -80.92 62.27
C GLN A 350 162.00 -82.41 62.71
N LEU A 351 162.75 -83.26 61.99
CA LEU A 351 163.32 -84.47 62.63
C LEU A 351 164.64 -84.92 61.98
N ASN A 352 165.69 -84.41 62.62
CA ASN A 352 167.07 -84.87 62.64
C ASN A 352 167.30 -86.38 62.60
N GLU A 353 168.34 -86.75 61.84
CA GLU A 353 169.39 -87.75 62.13
C GLU A 353 169.08 -89.13 62.78
N LYS A 354 169.57 -90.17 62.08
CA LYS A 354 170.07 -91.49 62.55
C LYS A 354 169.08 -92.67 62.72
N GLN A 355 169.00 -93.45 61.63
CA GLN A 355 169.06 -94.93 61.55
C GLN A 355 168.14 -95.88 62.38
N LEU A 356 167.66 -96.90 61.65
CA LEU A 356 167.39 -98.30 62.06
C LEU A 356 166.09 -98.69 62.82
N SER A 357 165.17 -99.32 62.05
CA SER A 357 164.27 -100.44 62.47
C SER A 357 163.10 -100.08 63.43
N ARG A 358 162.05 -100.90 63.66
CA ARG A 358 161.72 -102.31 63.28
C ARG A 358 160.18 -102.54 63.22
N LYS A 359 159.76 -103.56 62.45
CA LYS A 359 158.50 -104.40 62.44
C LYS A 359 157.72 -104.53 63.80
N PRO A 360 156.44 -105.03 63.87
CA PRO A 360 155.69 -105.86 62.88
C PRO A 360 154.11 -105.68 62.75
N GLN A 361 153.49 -106.46 61.83
CA GLN A 361 152.10 -107.06 61.85
C GLN A 361 150.83 -106.16 61.91
N SER A 362 149.59 -106.56 61.55
CA SER A 362 149.02 -107.58 60.61
C SER A 362 147.52 -107.22 60.27
N PRO A 363 146.54 -108.06 59.81
CA PRO A 363 145.57 -107.65 58.77
C PRO A 363 144.05 -107.75 59.09
N GLU A 364 143.20 -107.52 58.07
CA GLU A 364 141.80 -108.01 57.84
C GLU A 364 140.57 -107.03 57.86
N CYS A 365 139.87 -107.01 56.71
CA CYS A 365 138.43 -107.17 56.41
C CYS A 365 137.24 -106.47 57.17
N MET A 366 136.44 -105.74 56.37
CA MET A 366 134.94 -105.71 56.28
C MET A 366 134.00 -105.10 57.37
N ASN A 367 132.87 -104.55 56.84
CA ASN A 367 131.51 -104.35 57.41
C ASN A 367 131.08 -103.05 58.18
N THR A 368 129.95 -102.47 57.68
CA THR A 368 128.70 -101.87 58.28
C THR A 368 128.60 -101.50 59.78
N PRO A 369 127.69 -100.58 60.26
CA PRO A 369 126.29 -100.39 59.78
C PRO A 369 125.59 -98.98 59.87
N SER A 370 124.32 -98.96 59.41
CA SER A 370 123.09 -98.11 59.62
C SER A 370 123.11 -96.83 60.50
N LEU A 371 122.20 -95.83 60.38
CA LEU A 371 120.73 -95.73 60.14
C LEU A 371 120.37 -94.39 59.39
N LEU A 372 119.15 -93.96 59.02
CA LEU A 372 117.73 -94.45 59.10
C LEU A 372 117.02 -94.22 57.71
N SER A 373 115.85 -93.59 57.40
CA SER A 373 114.73 -92.89 58.09
C SER A 373 113.43 -92.89 57.24
N THR A 374 112.34 -92.21 57.67
CA THR A 374 110.96 -92.18 57.09
C THR A 374 110.56 -90.79 56.52
N ALA A 375 109.59 -90.57 55.60
CA ALA A 375 108.45 -91.38 55.09
C ALA A 375 108.08 -91.09 53.58
N PRO A 376 107.23 -91.90 52.89
CA PRO A 376 106.99 -91.89 51.42
C PRO A 376 105.73 -91.06 50.98
N ALA A 377 105.30 -90.93 49.71
CA ALA A 377 105.22 -91.83 48.53
C ALA A 377 105.28 -91.04 47.17
N GLN A 378 105.88 -91.53 46.07
CA GLN A 378 105.43 -92.57 45.10
C GLN A 378 104.07 -92.27 44.39
N ARG A 379 103.88 -92.49 43.07
CA ARG A 379 104.74 -93.12 42.04
C ARG A 379 104.46 -92.66 40.59
N VAL A 380 105.46 -92.89 39.73
CA VAL A 380 105.52 -92.98 38.25
C VAL A 380 104.20 -93.27 37.51
N GLY A 381 103.99 -92.61 36.36
CA GLY A 381 102.81 -92.76 35.50
C GLY A 381 102.86 -93.86 34.43
N ASP A 382 101.91 -93.83 33.49
CA ASP A 382 102.17 -93.80 32.03
C ASP A 382 100.88 -93.72 31.16
N ALA A 383 101.07 -93.28 29.91
CA ALA A 383 100.30 -93.59 28.68
C ALA A 383 98.81 -93.18 28.44
N TRP A 384 98.64 -92.33 27.39
CA TRP A 384 97.72 -92.47 26.23
C TRP A 384 96.20 -92.09 26.26
N LYS A 385 95.85 -91.18 25.32
CA LYS A 385 94.59 -91.02 24.53
C LYS A 385 93.29 -90.43 25.14
N CYS A 386 92.62 -89.58 24.31
CA CYS A 386 91.26 -89.02 24.44
C CYS A 386 91.05 -87.99 25.59
N ARG A 387 89.98 -87.15 25.63
CA ARG A 387 88.76 -87.03 24.80
C ARG A 387 88.24 -85.56 24.69
N VAL A 388 87.35 -85.34 23.73
CA VAL A 388 86.53 -84.13 23.47
C VAL A 388 85.31 -84.01 24.41
N ALA A 389 84.97 -82.79 24.87
CA ALA A 389 83.60 -82.25 25.11
C ALA A 389 83.68 -80.77 25.59
N LYS A 390 82.89 -79.74 25.23
CA LYS A 390 81.74 -79.45 24.32
C LYS A 390 80.33 -79.25 24.94
N ILE A 391 79.88 -77.99 24.87
CA ILE A 391 78.53 -77.37 25.00
C ILE A 391 78.60 -76.08 24.11
N ARG A 392 77.66 -75.55 23.31
CA ARG A 392 76.31 -75.88 22.77
C ARG A 392 75.22 -76.18 23.82
N VAL A 393 74.13 -75.42 23.94
CA VAL A 393 73.16 -74.93 22.89
C VAL A 393 72.95 -73.39 23.00
N GLU A 394 72.73 -72.53 21.98
CA GLU A 394 71.91 -72.48 20.73
C GLU A 394 70.43 -71.99 20.92
N PRO A 395 69.65 -71.55 19.89
CA PRO A 395 69.16 -70.14 19.86
C PRO A 395 67.66 -69.94 19.45
N ASN A 396 67.36 -68.77 18.84
CA ASN A 396 66.10 -68.28 18.22
C ASN A 396 65.15 -67.46 19.15
N GLY A 397 64.35 -66.49 18.65
CA GLY A 397 64.39 -65.79 17.34
C GLY A 397 63.07 -65.16 16.84
N VAL A 398 63.19 -64.03 16.10
CA VAL A 398 62.29 -63.45 15.04
C VAL A 398 60.84 -62.99 15.38
N ARG A 399 60.34 -61.96 14.64
CA ARG A 399 58.93 -61.48 14.40
C ARG A 399 58.36 -60.40 15.37
N ARG A 400 57.39 -59.52 15.00
CA ARG A 400 56.85 -58.93 13.72
C ARG A 400 55.84 -57.78 14.09
N ALA A 401 54.95 -57.35 13.15
CA ALA A 401 53.85 -56.36 13.26
C ALA A 401 54.29 -54.87 13.27
N GLU A 402 53.65 -53.88 12.60
CA GLU A 402 52.23 -53.53 12.35
C GLU A 402 51.58 -52.85 13.59
N THR A 403 50.74 -51.79 13.52
CA THR A 403 49.88 -51.25 12.42
C THR A 403 49.56 -49.74 12.61
N ARG A 404 48.74 -49.14 11.70
CA ARG A 404 47.64 -48.11 11.83
C ARG A 404 47.44 -47.31 13.15
N THR A 405 46.78 -46.14 13.20
CA THR A 405 45.69 -45.49 12.40
C THR A 405 45.72 -43.97 12.69
N GLU A 406 45.62 -43.04 11.72
CA GLU A 406 44.40 -42.39 11.17
C GLU A 406 44.13 -40.99 11.79
N GLN A 407 43.37 -40.13 11.10
CA GLN A 407 43.18 -38.69 11.42
C GLN A 407 41.76 -38.35 11.92
N ARG A 408 41.50 -37.06 12.17
CA ARG A 408 40.15 -36.47 12.24
C ARG A 408 39.37 -36.69 10.95
#